data_AF-A0A821SLU7-F1
#
_entry.id   AF-A0A821SLU7-F1
#
_cell.length_a   1.000
_cell.length_b   1.000
_cell.length_c   1.000
_cell.angle_alpha   90.00
_cell.angle_beta   90.00
_cell.angle_gamma   90.00
#
_symmetry.space_group_name_H-M   'P 1'
#
loop_
_entity.id
_entity.type
_entity.pdbx_description
1 polymer ?
#
loop_
_entity_poly.entity_id
_entity_poly.type
_entity_poly.pdbx_seq_one_letter_code
_entity_poly.pdbx_strand_id
1 'polypeptide(L)'
;MFLDSHVEVLNGWLLYLLEEIQKDRKTIVCPIIDVLTWDAFQLLQGATDIFGTFSWKMIFRWSKIQGFSISNQAVPIQTPTMAGGLYAINRLYFDELCLEPADGKPTANRDIIFTICSDDRQEQNWEYDQQTLQLKSEFFSGKCLSVVGDSNVMLAQCDTSNPSQKWTFNQEVELFD
;
A
#
# COMPACT_ATOMS: atom_id res chain seq x y z
N MET A 1 -6.34 9.66 1.73
CA MET A 1 -7.24 8.63 2.28
C MET A 1 -7.62 7.71 1.14
N PHE A 2 -7.54 6.41 1.36
CA PHE A 2 -7.79 5.38 0.35
C PHE A 2 -8.96 4.51 0.81
N LEU A 3 -9.87 4.24 -0.13
CA LEU A 3 -11.05 3.41 0.06
C LEU A 3 -11.28 2.61 -1.22
N ASP A 4 -11.76 1.38 -1.05
CA ASP A 4 -12.24 0.59 -2.17
C ASP A 4 -13.55 1.18 -2.73
N SER A 5 -13.84 0.89 -4.00
CA SER A 5 -15.02 1.42 -4.72
C SER A 5 -16.36 0.89 -4.21
N HIS A 6 -16.34 -0.06 -3.29
CA HIS A 6 -17.48 -0.81 -2.76
C HIS A 6 -17.49 -0.77 -1.23
N VAL A 7 -17.40 0.43 -0.66
CA VAL A 7 -17.38 0.69 0.79
C VAL A 7 -18.57 1.56 1.19
N GLU A 8 -19.18 1.24 2.33
CA GLU A 8 -20.08 2.13 3.06
C GLU A 8 -19.41 2.58 4.37
N VAL A 9 -19.59 3.84 4.74
CA VAL A 9 -18.90 4.44 5.90
C VAL A 9 -19.86 4.71 7.05
N LEU A 10 -19.44 4.38 8.26
CA LEU A 10 -20.20 4.67 9.49
C LEU A 10 -20.02 6.11 9.95
N ASN A 11 -20.99 6.64 10.67
CA ASN A 11 -20.90 8.01 11.16
C ASN A 11 -19.73 8.16 12.15
N GLY A 12 -18.95 9.23 11.99
CA GLY A 12 -17.77 9.52 12.83
C GLY A 12 -16.51 8.72 12.50
N TRP A 13 -16.52 7.83 11.50
CA TRP A 13 -15.37 6.96 11.17
C TRP A 13 -14.07 7.71 10.89
N LEU A 14 -14.16 8.87 10.20
CA LEU A 14 -13.00 9.63 9.76
C LEU A 14 -12.28 10.35 10.90
N LEU A 15 -13.02 10.84 11.90
CA LEU A 15 -12.49 11.72 12.94
C LEU A 15 -11.35 11.04 13.72
N TYR A 16 -11.56 9.79 14.12
CA TYR A 16 -10.58 9.01 14.87
C TYR A 16 -9.30 8.73 14.06
N LEU A 17 -9.42 8.50 12.75
CA LEU A 17 -8.26 8.28 11.88
C LEU A 17 -7.40 9.54 11.78
N LEU A 18 -8.05 10.70 11.65
CA LEU A 18 -7.36 11.99 11.55
C LEU A 18 -6.71 12.39 12.87
N GLU A 19 -7.33 12.08 14.01
CA GLU A 19 -6.76 12.36 15.33
C GLU A 19 -5.41 11.67 15.54
N GLU A 20 -5.28 10.41 15.11
CA GLU A 20 -4.01 9.66 15.22
C GLU A 20 -2.93 10.19 14.28
N ILE A 21 -3.29 10.56 13.05
CA ILE A 21 -2.36 11.19 12.11
C ILE A 21 -1.91 12.58 12.61
N GLN A 22 -2.78 13.29 13.32
CA GLN A 22 -2.44 14.57 13.93
C GLN A 22 -1.42 14.40 15.06
N LYS A 23 -1.52 13.32 15.85
CA LYS A 23 -0.58 13.00 16.93
C LYS A 23 0.82 12.67 16.38
N ASP A 24 0.89 11.88 15.32
CA ASP A 24 2.13 11.60 14.60
C ASP A 24 1.87 11.47 13.09
N ARG A 25 2.45 12.38 12.31
CA ARG A 25 2.29 12.42 10.84
C ARG A 25 2.78 11.16 10.15
N LYS A 26 3.72 10.41 10.77
CA LYS A 26 4.28 9.17 10.22
C LYS A 26 3.39 7.95 10.49
N THR A 27 2.27 8.14 11.16
CA THR A 27 1.31 7.06 11.42
C THR A 27 0.44 6.80 10.19
N ILE A 28 0.37 5.54 9.78
CA ILE A 28 -0.63 5.03 8.82
C ILE A 28 -1.74 4.38 9.63
N VAL A 29 -2.96 4.85 9.48
CA VAL A 29 -4.10 4.38 10.29
C VAL A 29 -5.08 3.62 9.40
N CYS A 30 -5.45 2.41 9.82
CA CYS A 30 -6.46 1.59 9.16
C CYS A 30 -7.75 1.60 9.99
N PRO A 31 -8.93 1.75 9.37
CA PRO A 31 -10.20 1.56 10.08
C PRO A 31 -10.41 0.08 10.42
N ILE A 32 -11.29 -0.19 11.38
CA ILE A 32 -11.89 -1.52 11.53
C ILE A 32 -12.73 -1.77 10.28
N ILE A 33 -12.59 -2.96 9.69
CA ILE A 33 -13.28 -3.34 8.45
C ILE A 33 -14.43 -4.28 8.82
N ASP A 34 -15.64 -3.77 8.72
CA ASP A 34 -16.87 -4.56 8.82
C ASP A 34 -17.16 -5.28 7.49
N VAL A 35 -17.90 -6.38 7.53
CA VAL A 35 -18.29 -7.13 6.33
C VAL A 35 -19.71 -6.75 5.94
N LEU A 36 -19.88 -6.23 4.72
CA LEU A 36 -21.18 -6.09 4.09
C LEU A 36 -21.42 -7.30 3.19
N THR A 37 -22.46 -8.09 3.45
CA THR A 37 -22.72 -9.28 2.63
C THR A 37 -23.14 -8.89 1.21
N TRP A 38 -22.59 -9.56 0.20
CA TRP A 38 -22.82 -9.22 -1.21
C TRP A 38 -24.24 -9.53 -1.70
N ASP A 39 -24.96 -10.42 -1.00
CA ASP A 39 -26.28 -10.94 -1.39
C ASP A 39 -27.43 -10.14 -0.80
N ALA A 40 -27.33 -9.77 0.48
CA ALA A 40 -28.39 -9.15 1.25
C ALA A 40 -28.01 -7.76 1.79
N PHE A 41 -26.78 -7.28 1.51
CA PHE A 41 -26.23 -6.03 2.05
C PHE A 41 -26.36 -5.94 3.58
N GLN A 42 -26.20 -7.08 4.25
CA GLN A 42 -26.29 -7.13 5.71
C GLN A 42 -24.95 -6.74 6.32
N LEU A 43 -24.99 -5.81 7.27
CA LEU A 43 -23.81 -5.41 8.02
C LEU A 43 -23.49 -6.46 9.09
N LEU A 44 -22.33 -7.09 8.94
CA LEU A 44 -21.72 -7.96 9.93
C LEU A 44 -20.56 -7.21 10.57
N GLN A 45 -20.74 -6.82 11.83
CA GLN A 45 -19.71 -6.09 12.59
C GLN A 45 -18.44 -6.92 12.69
N GLY A 46 -17.33 -6.28 12.32
CA GLY A 46 -15.99 -6.80 12.44
C GLY A 46 -15.58 -6.96 13.90
N ALA A 47 -14.58 -7.81 14.11
CA ALA A 47 -14.00 -7.99 15.43
C ALA A 47 -13.15 -6.77 15.80
N THR A 48 -13.29 -6.27 17.03
CA THR A 48 -12.46 -5.17 17.55
C THR A 48 -11.15 -5.66 18.17
N ASP A 49 -11.01 -6.98 18.36
CA ASP A 49 -9.87 -7.66 19.00
C ASP A 49 -8.96 -8.35 17.97
N ILE A 50 -8.90 -7.86 16.73
CA ILE A 50 -8.06 -8.43 15.68
C ILE A 50 -7.04 -7.44 15.13
N PHE A 51 -5.94 -7.98 14.63
CA PHE A 51 -4.90 -7.24 13.93
C PHE A 51 -4.40 -8.06 12.73
N GLY A 52 -3.76 -7.38 11.79
CA GLY A 52 -3.19 -7.97 10.58
C GLY A 52 -1.86 -8.66 10.85
N THR A 53 -1.73 -9.89 10.34
CA THR A 53 -0.48 -10.63 10.29
C THR A 53 -0.27 -11.19 8.88
N PHE A 54 0.79 -11.97 8.70
CA PHE A 54 1.04 -12.68 7.46
C PHE A 54 1.63 -14.05 7.76
N SER A 55 1.39 -14.99 6.85
CA SER A 55 2.06 -16.30 6.87
C SER A 55 3.43 -16.21 6.18
N TRP A 56 4.30 -17.20 6.38
CA TRP A 56 5.59 -17.31 5.66
C TRP A 56 5.48 -17.38 4.13
N LYS A 57 4.27 -17.60 3.60
CA LYS A 57 3.97 -17.49 2.17
C LYS A 57 3.60 -16.06 1.75
N MET A 58 3.84 -15.08 2.61
CA MET A 58 3.46 -13.66 2.45
C MET A 58 1.97 -13.42 2.20
N ILE A 59 1.11 -14.33 2.67
CA ILE A 59 -0.35 -14.17 2.60
C ILE A 59 -0.85 -13.49 3.87
N PHE A 60 -1.59 -12.39 3.72
CA PHE A 60 -2.27 -11.67 4.79
C PHE A 60 -3.20 -12.58 5.61
N ARG A 61 -3.26 -12.35 6.93
CA ARG A 61 -4.11 -13.08 7.88
C ARG A 61 -4.62 -12.13 8.97
N TRP A 62 -5.78 -12.44 9.52
CA TRP A 62 -6.26 -11.83 10.77
C TRP A 62 -5.81 -12.67 11.96
N SER A 63 -5.38 -12.03 13.05
CA SER A 63 -4.99 -12.69 14.30
C SER A 63 -5.61 -11.98 15.50
N LYS A 64 -5.88 -12.73 16.58
CA LYS A 64 -6.57 -12.20 17.76
C LYS A 64 -5.61 -11.64 18.82
N ILE A 65 -6.02 -10.48 19.31
CA ILE A 65 -5.97 -9.91 20.66
C ILE A 65 -5.83 -10.86 21.85
N GLN A 66 -4.64 -11.36 22.22
CA GLN A 66 -4.53 -12.08 23.51
C GLN A 66 -4.67 -11.10 24.68
N GLY A 67 -5.66 -11.32 25.56
CA GLY A 67 -5.90 -10.47 26.73
C GLY A 67 -6.58 -9.13 26.43
N PHE A 68 -7.34 -9.03 25.33
CA PHE A 68 -8.07 -7.81 24.98
C PHE A 68 -9.15 -7.47 26.02
N SER A 69 -9.15 -6.24 26.53
CA SER A 69 -10.15 -5.70 27.47
C SER A 69 -11.06 -4.69 26.77
N ILE A 70 -12.34 -4.67 27.14
CA ILE A 70 -13.36 -3.73 26.60
C ILE A 70 -12.96 -2.27 26.85
N SER A 71 -12.21 -1.98 27.92
CA SER A 71 -11.66 -0.66 28.21
C SER A 71 -10.74 -0.10 27.12
N ASN A 72 -10.21 -0.96 26.23
CA ASN A 72 -9.23 -0.61 25.20
C ASN A 72 -9.87 -0.42 23.82
N GLN A 73 -11.20 -0.44 23.68
CA GLN A 73 -11.87 -0.38 22.38
C GLN A 73 -11.60 0.88 21.56
N ALA A 74 -11.25 1.99 22.21
CA ALA A 74 -10.94 3.26 21.54
C ALA A 74 -9.44 3.53 21.36
N VAL A 75 -8.58 2.59 21.78
CA VAL A 75 -7.12 2.73 21.67
C VAL A 75 -6.64 2.10 20.37
N PRO A 76 -5.83 2.80 19.56
CA PRO A 76 -5.26 2.22 18.35
C PRO A 76 -4.46 0.93 18.63
N ILE A 77 -4.62 -0.05 17.75
CA ILE A 77 -3.91 -1.32 17.81
C ILE A 77 -2.74 -1.27 16.83
N GLN A 78 -1.54 -1.53 17.32
CA GLN A 78 -0.36 -1.71 16.46
C GLN A 78 -0.52 -3.00 15.66
N THR A 79 -0.46 -2.89 14.32
CA THR A 79 -0.66 -4.01 13.41
C THR A 79 0.58 -4.18 12.50
N PRO A 80 1.22 -5.36 12.46
CA PRO A 80 2.34 -5.63 11.57
C PRO A 80 2.02 -5.50 10.08
N THR A 81 0.79 -5.81 9.68
CA THR A 81 0.33 -5.68 8.28
C THR A 81 -1.06 -5.06 8.22
N MET A 82 -1.39 -4.53 7.04
CA MET A 82 -2.72 -4.02 6.70
C MET A 82 -3.38 -4.90 5.63
N ALA A 83 -4.72 -4.89 5.57
CA ALA A 83 -5.45 -5.57 4.51
C ALA A 83 -5.20 -4.94 3.13
N GLY A 84 -4.95 -3.63 3.08
CA GLY A 84 -4.38 -2.92 1.91
C GLY A 84 -5.30 -1.93 1.20
N GLY A 85 -6.63 -2.11 1.25
CA GLY A 85 -7.59 -1.25 0.52
C GLY A 85 -8.07 0.00 1.26
N LEU A 86 -8.07 -0.03 2.60
CA LEU A 86 -8.64 1.04 3.42
C LEU A 86 -7.59 1.56 4.42
N TYR A 87 -7.13 2.79 4.22
CA TYR A 87 -6.21 3.44 5.15
C TYR A 87 -6.17 4.97 4.96
N ALA A 88 -5.72 5.66 6.01
CA ALA A 88 -5.42 7.08 6.00
C ALA A 88 -3.93 7.30 6.29
N ILE A 89 -3.33 8.23 5.55
CA ILE A 89 -1.93 8.63 5.67
C ILE A 89 -1.83 10.13 5.39
N ASN A 90 -0.90 10.81 6.07
CA ASN A 90 -0.56 12.19 5.76
C ASN A 90 0.01 12.30 4.34
N ARG A 91 -0.49 13.25 3.53
CA ARG A 91 -0.05 13.43 2.13
C ARG A 91 1.46 13.66 2.02
N LEU A 92 2.01 14.57 2.82
CA LEU A 92 3.45 14.86 2.79
C LEU A 92 4.29 13.64 3.21
N TYR A 93 3.77 12.80 4.09
CA TYR A 93 4.45 11.55 4.44
C TYR A 93 4.36 10.51 3.32
N PHE A 94 3.24 10.44 2.62
CA PHE A 94 3.10 9.60 1.43
C PHE A 94 4.05 10.05 0.31
N ASP A 95 4.21 11.36 0.11
CA ASP A 95 5.12 11.93 -0.89
C ASP A 95 6.62 11.68 -0.56
N GLU A 96 6.94 11.27 0.67
CA GLU A 96 8.28 10.87 1.13
C GLU A 96 8.58 9.38 0.95
N LEU A 97 7.65 8.62 0.37
CA LEU A 97 7.85 7.21 0.07
C LEU A 97 8.46 7.03 -1.32
N CYS A 98 9.45 6.15 -1.40
CA CYS A 98 10.14 5.79 -2.63
C CYS A 98 9.81 4.36 -3.04
N LEU A 99 9.80 4.16 -4.35
CA LEU A 99 9.67 2.85 -4.96
C LEU A 99 10.98 2.08 -4.80
N GLU A 100 10.93 0.84 -4.30
CA GLU A 100 12.12 0.00 -4.11
C GLU A 100 11.80 -1.46 -4.47
N PRO A 101 12.71 -2.23 -5.09
CA PRO A 101 12.55 -3.67 -5.23
C PRO A 101 12.68 -4.38 -3.88
N ALA A 102 11.71 -5.21 -3.52
CA ALA A 102 11.69 -5.92 -2.23
C ALA A 102 12.95 -6.75 -1.99
N ASP A 103 13.49 -6.73 -0.77
CA ASP A 103 14.66 -7.49 -0.34
C ASP A 103 14.45 -9.01 -0.38
N GLY A 104 15.35 -9.73 -1.07
CA GLY A 104 15.40 -11.20 -0.98
C GLY A 104 15.90 -11.91 -2.23
N LYS A 105 17.13 -12.45 -2.15
CA LYS A 105 17.82 -13.35 -3.11
C LYS A 105 17.97 -12.82 -4.55
N PRO A 106 19.03 -13.21 -5.28
CA PRO A 106 19.21 -12.82 -6.68
C PRO A 106 18.25 -13.62 -7.57
N THR A 107 16.97 -13.26 -7.56
CA THR A 107 15.97 -13.77 -8.51
C THR A 107 15.82 -12.83 -9.69
N ALA A 108 15.46 -13.38 -10.85
CA ALA A 108 15.34 -12.61 -12.09
C ALA A 108 14.23 -11.53 -12.02
N ASN A 109 13.19 -11.80 -11.22
CA ASN A 109 12.07 -10.89 -10.96
C ASN A 109 11.93 -10.61 -9.46
N ARG A 110 11.64 -9.36 -9.10
CA ARG A 110 11.45 -8.91 -7.71
C ARG A 110 10.18 -8.08 -7.60
N ASP A 111 9.37 -8.33 -6.58
CA ASP A 111 8.21 -7.47 -6.30
C ASP A 111 8.66 -6.06 -5.95
N ILE A 112 7.81 -5.09 -6.27
CA ILE A 112 8.08 -3.68 -5.98
C ILE A 112 7.27 -3.26 -4.77
N ILE A 113 7.95 -2.57 -3.85
CA ILE A 113 7.38 -2.06 -2.61
C ILE A 113 7.57 -0.55 -2.51
N PHE A 114 6.79 0.08 -1.64
CA PHE A 114 7.06 1.42 -1.16
C PHE A 114 7.77 1.37 0.18
N THR A 115 8.79 2.19 0.34
CA THR A 115 9.54 2.34 1.59
C THR A 115 9.96 3.80 1.77
N ILE A 116 10.56 4.14 2.90
CA ILE A 116 11.03 5.50 3.16
C ILE A 116 12.17 5.84 2.19
N CYS A 117 12.05 6.98 1.51
CA CYS A 117 13.11 7.52 0.66
C CYS A 117 14.39 7.75 1.48
N SER A 118 15.53 7.32 0.96
CA SER A 118 16.83 7.52 1.60
C SER A 118 17.92 7.69 0.56
N ASP A 119 18.71 8.77 0.68
CA ASP A 119 19.80 9.07 -0.27
C ASP A 119 20.86 7.95 -0.34
N ASP A 120 21.04 7.20 0.75
CA ASP A 120 21.96 6.06 0.83
C ASP A 120 21.44 4.78 0.14
N ARG A 121 20.19 4.76 -0.35
CA ARG A 121 19.55 3.58 -0.95
C ARG A 121 19.49 3.68 -2.47
N GLN A 122 20.55 3.22 -3.13
CA GLN A 122 20.67 3.27 -4.60
C GLN A 122 19.60 2.45 -5.32
N GLU A 123 19.04 1.43 -4.67
CA GLU A 123 17.93 0.60 -5.18
C GLU A 123 16.65 1.41 -5.44
N GLN A 124 16.54 2.60 -4.85
CA GLN A 124 15.41 3.52 -5.03
C GLN A 124 15.58 4.46 -6.24
N ASN A 125 16.72 4.39 -6.94
CA ASN A 125 16.98 5.25 -8.08
C ASN A 125 16.36 4.65 -9.36
N TRP A 126 15.49 5.44 -10.00
CA TRP A 126 14.76 5.07 -11.21
C TRP A 126 14.91 6.13 -12.29
N GLU A 127 15.22 5.68 -13.50
CA GLU A 127 15.31 6.53 -14.69
C GLU A 127 14.10 6.27 -15.60
N TYR A 128 13.37 7.33 -15.95
CA TYR A 128 12.29 7.23 -16.93
C TYR A 128 12.80 7.58 -18.34
N ASP A 129 12.78 6.61 -19.25
CA ASP A 129 13.12 6.79 -20.65
C ASP A 129 11.89 7.23 -21.46
N GLN A 130 11.86 8.49 -21.88
CA GLN A 130 10.76 9.05 -22.67
C GLN A 130 10.62 8.46 -24.08
N GLN A 131 11.68 7.88 -24.65
CA GLN A 131 11.63 7.27 -25.99
C GLN A 131 11.02 5.88 -25.93
N THR A 132 11.43 5.08 -24.94
CA THR A 132 10.92 3.71 -24.78
C THR A 132 9.70 3.64 -23.87
N LEU A 133 9.35 4.72 -23.18
CA LEU A 133 8.31 4.79 -22.14
C LEU A 133 8.55 3.79 -20.99
N GLN A 134 9.81 3.44 -20.72
CA GLN A 134 10.15 2.47 -19.67
C GLN A 134 10.68 3.18 -18.43
N LEU A 135 10.27 2.70 -17.25
CA LEU A 135 10.92 3.06 -15.99
C LEU A 135 12.01 2.01 -15.69
N LYS A 136 13.27 2.43 -15.77
CA LYS A 136 14.47 1.60 -15.63
C LYS A 136 15.04 1.76 -14.24
N SER A 137 15.57 0.69 -13.66
CA SER A 137 16.35 0.79 -12.41
C SER A 137 17.76 1.27 -12.73
N GLU A 138 18.24 2.28 -12.02
CA GLU A 138 19.64 2.73 -12.16
C GLU A 138 20.62 1.74 -11.51
N PHE A 139 20.20 1.09 -10.42
CA PHE A 139 21.03 0.13 -9.69
C PHE A 139 21.03 -1.25 -10.35
N PHE A 140 19.85 -1.78 -10.71
CA PHE A 140 19.73 -3.09 -11.35
C PHE A 140 19.81 -2.94 -12.87
N SER A 141 21.04 -2.88 -13.39
CA SER A 141 21.29 -2.71 -14.83
C SER A 141 20.50 -3.69 -15.70
N GLY A 142 19.82 -3.16 -16.73
CA GLY A 142 18.99 -3.93 -17.65
C GLY A 142 17.63 -4.38 -17.08
N LYS A 143 17.23 -3.86 -15.91
CA LYS A 143 15.92 -4.13 -15.32
C LYS A 143 14.96 -2.96 -15.42
N CYS A 144 13.70 -3.27 -15.72
CA CYS A 144 12.61 -2.33 -15.93
C CYS A 144 11.40 -2.70 -15.07
N LEU A 145 10.63 -1.70 -14.71
CA LEU A 145 9.34 -1.86 -14.06
C LEU A 145 8.35 -2.52 -15.04
N SER A 146 7.71 -3.60 -14.62
CA SER A 146 6.77 -4.37 -15.45
C SER A 146 5.54 -4.76 -14.63
N VAL A 147 4.37 -4.67 -15.24
CA VAL A 147 3.17 -5.33 -14.73
C VAL A 147 3.22 -6.81 -15.09
N VAL A 148 2.84 -7.68 -14.16
CA VAL A 148 2.66 -9.13 -14.38
C VAL A 148 1.33 -9.58 -13.78
N GLY A 149 0.55 -10.31 -14.57
CA GLY A 149 -0.83 -10.61 -14.24
C GLY A 149 -1.70 -9.34 -14.32
N ASP A 150 -2.69 -9.25 -13.44
CA ASP A 150 -3.71 -8.20 -13.52
C ASP A 150 -3.32 -6.90 -12.78
N SER A 151 -2.43 -6.97 -11.79
CA SER A 151 -2.15 -5.82 -10.92
C SER A 151 -0.77 -5.81 -10.26
N ASN A 152 0.03 -6.86 -10.39
CA ASN A 152 1.30 -6.93 -9.67
C ASN A 152 2.40 -6.24 -10.46
N VAL A 153 3.12 -5.34 -9.79
CA VAL A 153 4.26 -4.64 -10.37
C VAL A 153 5.54 -5.28 -9.87
N MET A 154 6.44 -5.63 -10.80
CA MET A 154 7.72 -6.25 -10.51
C MET A 154 8.85 -5.65 -11.33
N LEU A 155 10.06 -5.77 -10.80
CA LEU A 155 11.29 -5.56 -11.53
C LEU A 155 11.52 -6.76 -12.45
N ALA A 156 11.62 -6.55 -13.76
CA ALA A 156 11.82 -7.60 -14.77
C ALA A 156 12.92 -7.20 -15.78
N GLN A 157 13.33 -8.12 -16.67
CA GLN A 157 14.26 -7.78 -17.75
C GLN A 157 13.63 -6.75 -18.69
N CYS A 158 14.37 -5.68 -19.02
CA CYS A 158 13.90 -4.68 -19.96
C CYS A 158 13.65 -5.29 -21.35
N ASP A 159 12.46 -5.05 -21.90
CA ASP A 159 12.04 -5.44 -23.23
C ASP A 159 11.21 -4.29 -23.84
N THR A 160 11.76 -3.62 -24.84
CA THR A 160 11.13 -2.46 -25.48
C THR A 160 9.88 -2.83 -26.28
N SER A 161 9.68 -4.10 -26.62
CA SER A 161 8.50 -4.62 -27.31
C SER A 161 7.36 -4.99 -26.35
N ASN A 162 7.66 -5.09 -25.05
CA ASN A 162 6.68 -5.51 -24.04
C ASN A 162 5.77 -4.33 -23.64
N PRO A 163 4.45 -4.40 -23.91
CA PRO A 163 3.52 -3.35 -23.53
C PRO A 163 3.36 -3.21 -22.01
N SER A 164 3.57 -4.28 -21.24
CA SER A 164 3.48 -4.25 -19.76
C SER A 164 4.61 -3.48 -19.08
N GLN A 165 5.59 -2.98 -19.86
CA GLN A 165 6.69 -2.13 -19.39
C GLN A 165 6.56 -0.68 -19.86
N LYS A 166 5.42 -0.30 -20.46
CA LYS A 166 5.17 1.05 -20.96
C LYS A 166 4.40 1.86 -19.92
N TRP A 167 5.03 2.87 -19.36
CA TRP A 167 4.49 3.74 -18.33
C TRP A 167 4.27 5.14 -18.92
N THR A 168 3.08 5.69 -18.72
CA THR A 168 2.75 7.07 -19.10
C THR A 168 2.39 7.83 -17.83
N PHE A 169 3.15 8.88 -17.54
CA PHE A 169 2.87 9.78 -16.43
C PHE A 169 2.05 10.95 -16.96
N ASN A 170 0.75 10.93 -16.70
CA ASN A 170 -0.09 12.08 -16.98
C ASN A 170 0.19 13.13 -15.90
N GLN A 171 0.46 14.38 -16.29
CA GLN A 171 0.33 15.48 -15.35
C GLN A 171 -1.13 15.54 -14.93
N GLU A 172 -1.42 15.41 -13.62
CA GLU A 172 -2.74 15.73 -13.11
C GLU A 172 -3.03 17.20 -13.43
N VAL A 173 -4.16 17.42 -14.11
CA VAL A 173 -4.80 18.72 -14.20
C VAL A 173 -5.15 19.12 -12.78
N GLU A 174 -4.66 20.27 -12.31
CA GLU A 174 -5.13 20.89 -11.07
C GLU A 174 -6.63 21.17 -11.21
N LEU A 175 -7.48 20.24 -10.78
CA LEU A 175 -8.92 20.45 -10.63
C LEU A 175 -9.17 21.04 -9.25
N PHE A 176 -8.85 22.33 -9.12
CA PHE A 176 -9.33 23.16 -8.02
C PHE A 176 -9.71 24.55 -8.55
N ASP A 177 -10.96 24.65 -9.04
CA ASP A 177 -11.77 25.86 -9.02
C ASP A 177 -13.11 25.52 -8.34
#